data_AF-A0A2D9DNC2-F1
#
_entry.id   AF-A0A2D9DNC2-F1
#
_cell.length_a   1.000
_cell.length_b   1.000
_cell.length_c   1.000
_cell.angle_alpha   90.00
_cell.angle_beta   90.00
_cell.angle_gamma   90.00
#
_symmetry.space_group_name_H-M   'P 1'
#
loop_
_entity.id
_entity.type
_entity.pdbx_description
1 polymer ?
#
loop_
_entity_poly.entity_id
_entity_poly.type
_entity_poly.pdbx_seq_one_letter_code
_entity_poly.pdbx_strand_id
1 'polypeptide(L)'
;MKDTKYALKFFIGVCTMGMLSLIGCNKDSIEDFQKAYVHIMQNESNIVNVNSNRRDIATYYIYYSTPATSKDLLVNYRIEPGTGLKEGRDYKIITTENPLLFPAGVYQRPIQIRWLEHELDETLDNTIKIILENTNNDDVAVGLPGPAQNQSEFIIKKVNP
;
A
#
# COMPACT_ATOMS: atom_id res chain seq x y z
N MET A 1 -31.76 41.80 -50.68
CA MET A 1 -30.89 42.15 -49.53
C MET A 1 -31.35 41.40 -48.29
N LYS A 2 -31.11 40.08 -48.20
CA LYS A 2 -31.33 39.32 -46.96
C LYS A 2 -30.70 37.91 -46.90
N ASP A 3 -29.93 37.45 -47.89
CA ASP A 3 -29.49 36.04 -47.88
C ASP A 3 -27.99 35.81 -47.59
N THR A 4 -27.18 36.88 -47.51
CA THR A 4 -25.72 36.75 -47.35
C THR A 4 -25.24 36.80 -45.89
N LYS A 5 -26.12 37.05 -44.91
CA LYS A 5 -25.72 37.24 -43.50
C LYS A 5 -25.82 35.99 -42.62
N TYR A 6 -26.47 34.92 -43.10
CA TYR A 6 -26.61 33.68 -42.32
C TYR A 6 -25.52 32.66 -42.62
N ALA A 7 -24.96 32.63 -43.83
CA ALA A 7 -23.87 31.71 -44.19
C ALA A 7 -22.58 31.99 -43.41
N LEU A 8 -22.29 33.25 -43.10
CA LEU A 8 -21.07 33.64 -42.38
C LEU A 8 -21.15 33.35 -40.87
N LYS A 9 -22.36 33.32 -40.29
CA LYS A 9 -22.55 32.97 -38.87
C LYS A 9 -22.65 31.47 -38.63
N PHE A 10 -23.05 30.69 -39.64
CA PHE A 10 -23.09 29.23 -39.52
C PHE A 10 -21.69 28.60 -39.60
N PHE A 11 -20.77 29.21 -40.37
CA PHE A 11 -19.40 28.70 -40.50
C PHE A 11 -18.47 29.03 -39.31
N ILE A 12 -18.77 30.08 -38.54
CA ILE A 12 -17.96 30.47 -37.38
C ILE A 12 -18.36 29.67 -36.11
N GLY A 13 -19.58 29.13 -36.06
CA GLY A 13 -20.08 28.38 -34.89
C GLY A 13 -19.72 26.91 -34.84
N VAL A 14 -19.22 26.31 -35.93
CA VAL A 14 -19.02 24.86 -36.04
C VAL A 14 -17.54 24.45 -35.91
N CYS A 15 -16.59 25.38 -35.96
CA CYS A 15 -15.16 25.08 -35.83
C CYS A 15 -14.59 25.20 -34.40
N THR A 16 -15.31 25.78 -33.44
CA THR A 16 -14.81 25.96 -32.06
C THR A 16 -15.19 24.84 -31.09
N MET A 17 -16.02 23.87 -31.52
CA MET A 17 -16.49 22.75 -30.69
C MET A 17 -15.91 21.40 -31.14
N GLY A 18 -14.66 21.40 -31.59
CA GLY A 18 -13.96 20.20 -32.07
C GLY A 18 -12.51 20.07 -31.59
N MET A 19 -12.09 20.87 -30.61
CA MET A 19 -10.67 20.98 -30.25
C MET A 19 -10.42 20.95 -28.72
N LEU A 20 -11.14 20.07 -28.01
CA LEU A 20 -10.93 19.84 -26.57
C LEU A 20 -10.87 18.34 -26.18
N SER A 21 -10.82 17.42 -27.14
CA SER A 21 -10.87 15.98 -26.87
C SER A 21 -9.52 15.25 -26.99
N LEU A 22 -8.38 15.95 -27.00
CA LEU A 22 -7.05 15.33 -27.11
C LEU A 22 -6.10 15.59 -25.94
N ILE A 23 -6.62 15.91 -24.75
CA ILE A 23 -5.87 15.61 -23.53
C ILE A 23 -6.09 14.13 -23.21
N GLY A 24 -5.63 13.28 -24.13
CA GLY A 24 -5.49 11.86 -23.89
C GLY A 24 -4.53 11.68 -22.72
N CYS A 25 -5.00 10.94 -21.72
CA CYS A 25 -4.23 10.52 -20.56
C CYS A 25 -2.83 10.06 -21.00
N ASN A 26 -1.80 10.71 -20.45
CA ASN A 26 -0.41 10.47 -20.82
C ASN A 26 -0.10 8.96 -20.81
N LYS A 27 0.50 8.54 -21.92
CA LYS A 27 0.95 7.16 -22.20
C LYS A 27 2.15 6.74 -21.34
N ASP A 28 2.56 7.57 -20.39
CA ASP A 28 3.62 7.28 -19.42
C ASP A 28 3.17 6.29 -18.33
N SER A 29 1.87 6.04 -18.22
CA SER A 29 1.29 5.12 -17.24
C SER A 29 1.63 3.65 -17.44
N ILE A 30 2.14 3.23 -18.61
CA ILE A 30 2.43 1.80 -18.88
C ILE A 30 3.78 1.35 -18.29
N GLU A 31 4.77 2.25 -18.19
CA GLU A 31 6.09 1.90 -17.65
C GLU A 31 6.06 1.70 -16.12
N ASP A 32 5.26 2.49 -15.40
CA ASP A 32 5.16 2.42 -13.94
C ASP A 32 4.55 1.09 -13.43
N PHE A 33 3.64 0.46 -14.19
CA PHE A 33 3.08 -0.84 -13.82
C PHE A 33 4.06 -2.02 -14.03
N GLN A 34 5.16 -1.81 -14.75
CA GLN A 34 6.21 -2.82 -14.90
C GLN A 34 7.28 -2.74 -13.80
N LYS A 35 7.30 -1.65 -13.03
CA LYS A 35 8.29 -1.47 -11.97
C LYS A 35 8.01 -2.45 -10.83
N ALA A 36 9.04 -3.12 -10.35
CA ALA A 36 8.94 -4.01 -9.21
C ALA A 36 8.67 -3.21 -7.93
N TYR A 37 7.88 -3.75 -7.01
CA TYR A 37 7.56 -3.08 -5.76
C TYR A 37 7.27 -4.06 -4.62
N VAL A 38 7.45 -3.58 -3.39
CA VAL A 38 7.05 -4.30 -2.16
C VAL A 38 5.92 -3.56 -1.47
N HIS A 39 4.92 -4.30 -0.98
CA HIS A 39 3.78 -3.72 -0.30
C HIS A 39 3.22 -4.68 0.75
N ILE A 40 2.37 -4.16 1.65
CA ILE A 40 1.72 -4.95 2.69
C ILE A 40 0.22 -4.63 2.74
N MET A 41 -0.60 -5.67 2.71
CA MET A 41 -2.05 -5.54 2.78
C MET A 41 -2.70 -6.81 3.32
N GLN A 42 -3.95 -6.69 3.75
CA GLN A 42 -4.81 -7.81 4.05
C GLN A 42 -6.22 -7.51 3.55
N ASN A 43 -6.76 -8.42 2.73
CA ASN A 43 -8.06 -8.24 2.08
C ASN A 43 -8.16 -6.89 1.34
N GLU A 44 -7.13 -6.56 0.55
CA GLU A 44 -7.02 -5.30 -0.23
C GLU A 44 -6.95 -4.01 0.60
N SER A 45 -6.99 -4.13 1.92
CA SER A 45 -6.90 -3.01 2.86
C SER A 45 -5.50 -2.90 3.46
N ASN A 46 -5.07 -1.67 3.73
CA ASN A 46 -3.89 -1.40 4.54
C ASN A 46 -4.21 -1.28 6.04
N ILE A 47 -5.48 -1.48 6.43
CA ILE A 47 -5.94 -1.45 7.82
C ILE A 47 -6.80 -2.67 8.15
N VAL A 48 -6.58 -3.25 9.32
CA VAL A 48 -7.42 -4.34 9.86
C VAL A 48 -7.70 -4.16 11.34
N ASN A 49 -8.82 -4.74 11.78
CA ASN A 49 -9.17 -4.82 13.20
C ASN A 49 -8.90 -6.23 13.72
N VAL A 50 -8.42 -6.32 14.96
CA VAL A 50 -8.27 -7.58 15.70
C VAL A 50 -8.88 -7.45 17.09
N ASN A 51 -9.59 -8.48 17.55
CA ASN A 51 -10.27 -8.41 18.86
C ASN A 51 -9.28 -8.51 20.02
N SER A 52 -9.63 -7.87 21.14
CA SER A 52 -8.81 -7.83 22.34
C SER A 52 -8.75 -9.17 23.08
N ASN A 53 -9.68 -10.09 22.77
CA ASN A 53 -9.75 -11.46 23.30
C ASN A 53 -9.01 -12.52 22.46
N ARG A 54 -8.22 -12.11 21.46
CA ARG A 54 -7.42 -13.04 20.64
C ARG A 54 -6.27 -13.65 21.44
N ARG A 55 -5.97 -14.94 21.18
CA ARG A 55 -4.89 -15.72 21.81
C ARG A 55 -4.05 -16.50 20.79
N ASP A 56 -4.07 -16.08 19.53
CA ASP A 56 -3.48 -16.78 18.40
C ASP A 56 -2.26 -16.05 17.81
N ILE A 57 -1.57 -16.73 16.89
CA ILE A 57 -0.51 -16.13 16.07
C ILE A 57 -1.12 -15.75 14.74
N ALA A 58 -1.19 -14.45 14.46
CA ALA A 58 -1.60 -13.92 13.17
C ALA A 58 -0.38 -13.74 12.25
N THR A 59 -0.60 -13.87 10.96
CA THR A 59 0.42 -13.67 9.92
C THR A 59 0.00 -12.54 8.99
N TYR A 60 0.89 -11.56 8.81
CA TYR A 60 0.72 -10.45 7.89
C TYR A 60 1.81 -10.53 6.82
N TYR A 61 1.43 -10.67 5.55
CA TYR A 61 2.40 -10.87 4.48
C TYR A 61 2.85 -9.55 3.88
N ILE A 62 4.17 -9.40 3.77
CA ILE A 62 4.78 -8.43 2.84
C ILE A 62 4.90 -9.15 1.50
N TYR A 63 4.38 -8.52 0.45
CA TYR A 63 4.38 -9.02 -0.91
C TYR A 63 5.47 -8.34 -1.73
N TYR A 64 6.10 -9.11 -2.62
CA TYR A 64 7.04 -8.62 -3.60
C TYR A 64 6.47 -8.85 -5.00
N SER A 65 5.98 -7.78 -5.61
CA SER A 65 5.39 -7.76 -6.93
C SER A 65 6.47 -7.44 -7.95
N THR A 66 6.86 -8.44 -8.74
CA THR A 66 7.93 -8.33 -9.72
C THR A 66 7.77 -9.40 -10.80
N PRO A 67 8.31 -9.19 -12.02
CA PRO A 67 8.58 -10.28 -12.93
C PRO A 67 9.49 -11.34 -12.28
N ALA A 68 9.55 -12.54 -12.87
CA ALA A 68 10.42 -13.59 -12.37
C ALA A 68 11.87 -13.10 -12.23
N THR A 69 12.42 -13.21 -11.03
CA THR A 69 13.77 -12.76 -10.70
C THR A 69 14.57 -13.88 -10.05
N SER A 70 15.87 -13.92 -10.35
CA SER A 70 16.84 -14.86 -9.77
C SER A 70 17.67 -14.23 -8.65
N LYS A 71 17.35 -13.01 -8.23
CA LYS A 71 18.08 -12.29 -7.19
C LYS A 71 17.26 -12.24 -5.90
N ASP A 72 17.96 -12.39 -4.79
CA ASP A 72 17.40 -12.13 -3.47
C ASP A 72 17.13 -10.64 -3.30
N LEU A 73 16.08 -10.32 -2.54
CA LEU A 73 15.74 -8.96 -2.12
C LEU A 73 15.77 -8.89 -0.59
N LEU A 74 16.36 -7.83 -0.06
CA LEU A 74 16.31 -7.50 1.37
C LEU A 74 15.37 -6.32 1.56
N VAL A 75 14.37 -6.48 2.42
CA VAL A 75 13.38 -5.44 2.73
C VAL A 75 13.52 -5.02 4.19
N ASN A 76 13.91 -3.77 4.43
CA ASN A 76 13.92 -3.20 5.77
C ASN A 76 12.51 -2.77 6.16
N TYR A 77 12.10 -3.10 7.38
CA TYR A 77 10.84 -2.67 7.94
C TYR A 77 10.99 -2.34 9.42
N ARG A 78 10.01 -1.63 9.97
CA ARG A 78 9.89 -1.40 11.41
C ARG A 78 8.48 -1.67 11.90
N ILE A 79 8.38 -1.97 13.19
CA ILE A 79 7.12 -2.16 13.88
C ILE A 79 6.98 -1.05 14.92
N GLU A 80 5.90 -0.28 14.83
CA GLU A 80 5.62 0.82 15.74
C GLU A 80 4.30 0.56 16.48
N PRO A 81 4.36 0.17 17.77
CA PRO A 81 3.17 0.09 18.60
C PRO A 81 2.71 1.49 19.03
N GLY A 82 1.40 1.69 19.02
CA GLY A 82 0.74 2.84 19.65
C GLY A 82 0.85 2.80 21.17
N THR A 83 0.55 3.92 21.81
CA THR A 83 0.73 4.12 23.26
C THR A 83 -0.16 3.22 24.13
N GLY A 84 -1.24 2.68 23.56
CA GLY A 84 -2.17 1.78 24.25
C GLY A 84 -1.69 0.34 24.36
N LEU A 85 -0.73 -0.08 23.52
CA LEU A 85 -0.26 -1.47 23.47
C LEU A 85 1.14 -1.61 24.06
N LYS A 86 1.36 -2.74 24.75
CA LYS A 86 2.65 -3.12 25.34
C LYS A 86 3.02 -4.53 24.94
N GLU A 87 4.24 -4.70 24.42
CA GLU A 87 4.79 -6.03 24.14
C GLU A 87 4.91 -6.87 25.43
N GLY A 88 4.57 -8.15 25.34
CA GLY A 88 4.49 -9.07 26.48
C GLY A 88 3.17 -9.01 27.25
N ARG A 89 2.38 -7.93 27.11
CA ARG A 89 1.03 -7.80 27.69
C ARG A 89 -0.06 -7.99 26.64
N ASP A 90 0.02 -7.26 25.53
CA ASP A 90 -1.03 -7.21 24.50
C ASP A 90 -0.69 -8.01 23.24
N TYR A 91 0.60 -8.13 22.95
CA TYR A 91 1.14 -8.81 21.78
C TYR A 91 2.58 -9.27 22.03
N LYS A 92 3.10 -10.11 21.14
CA LYS A 92 4.53 -10.43 21.03
C LYS A 92 4.92 -10.55 19.57
N ILE A 93 5.99 -9.86 19.17
CA ILE A 93 6.53 -9.99 17.81
C ILE A 93 7.27 -11.34 17.71
N ILE A 94 6.90 -12.13 16.70
CA ILE A 94 7.51 -13.44 16.46
C ILE A 94 8.55 -13.36 15.34
N THR A 95 8.26 -12.62 14.27
CA THR A 95 9.25 -12.38 13.20
C THR A 95 10.21 -11.27 13.63
N THR A 96 11.45 -11.65 13.96
CA THR A 96 12.54 -10.73 14.37
C THR A 96 13.59 -10.50 13.29
N GLU A 97 13.48 -11.17 12.15
CA GLU A 97 14.39 -11.01 11.01
C GLU A 97 14.22 -9.62 10.39
N ASN A 98 15.28 -8.80 10.40
CA ASN A 98 15.30 -7.48 9.78
C ASN A 98 16.74 -7.16 9.32
N PRO A 99 17.01 -6.89 8.02
CA PRO A 99 16.06 -6.90 6.90
C PRO A 99 15.42 -8.26 6.65
N LEU A 100 14.19 -8.27 6.16
CA LEU A 100 13.47 -9.47 5.76
C LEU A 100 13.99 -9.96 4.40
N LEU A 101 14.54 -11.17 4.36
CA LEU A 101 15.04 -11.79 3.13
C LEU A 101 13.88 -12.36 2.31
N PHE A 102 13.80 -11.95 1.06
CA PHE A 102 13.03 -12.59 -0.01
C PHE A 102 14.02 -13.35 -0.89
N PRO A 103 14.16 -14.67 -0.72
CA PRO A 103 14.97 -15.47 -1.63
C PRO A 103 14.46 -15.38 -3.07
N ALA A 104 15.34 -15.62 -4.05
CA ALA A 104 14.96 -15.74 -5.44
C ALA A 104 13.74 -16.68 -5.64
N GLY A 105 12.71 -16.20 -6.35
CA GLY A 105 11.46 -16.93 -6.57
C GLY A 105 10.46 -16.94 -5.40
N VAL A 106 10.75 -16.25 -4.29
CA VAL A 106 9.81 -16.06 -3.17
C VAL A 106 9.21 -14.66 -3.23
N TYR A 107 7.87 -14.60 -3.33
CA TYR A 107 7.13 -13.34 -3.55
C TYR A 107 6.31 -12.88 -2.36
N GLN A 108 6.34 -13.60 -1.24
CA GLN A 108 5.70 -13.17 0.00
C GLN A 108 6.48 -13.66 1.21
N ARG A 109 6.58 -12.81 2.24
CA ARG A 109 7.25 -13.14 3.50
C ARG A 109 6.37 -12.77 4.69
N PRO A 110 6.28 -13.63 5.72
CA PRO A 110 5.38 -13.42 6.84
C PRO A 110 6.00 -12.56 7.95
N ILE A 111 5.26 -11.56 8.40
CA ILE A 111 5.42 -10.93 9.72
C ILE A 111 4.41 -11.57 10.67
N GLN A 112 4.91 -12.28 11.67
CA GLN A 112 4.08 -13.00 12.64
C GLN A 112 4.01 -12.23 13.95
N ILE A 113 2.78 -12.05 14.45
CA ILE A 113 2.49 -11.42 15.73
C ILE A 113 1.61 -12.36 16.52
N ARG A 114 2.02 -12.70 17.74
CA ARG A 114 1.18 -13.38 18.71
C ARG A 114 0.33 -12.36 19.44
N TRP A 115 -0.98 -12.51 19.37
CA TRP A 115 -1.92 -11.70 20.13
C TRP A 115 -2.15 -12.31 21.52
N LEU A 116 -2.19 -11.45 22.52
CA LEU A 116 -2.45 -11.81 23.91
C LEU A 116 -3.77 -11.18 24.34
N GLU A 117 -4.60 -11.94 25.04
CA GLU A 117 -5.86 -11.44 25.54
C GLU A 117 -5.62 -10.40 26.64
N HIS A 118 -6.15 -9.20 26.44
CA HIS A 118 -6.06 -8.10 27.40
C HIS A 118 -7.09 -7.02 27.07
N GLU A 119 -7.84 -6.55 28.07
CA GLU A 119 -8.80 -5.45 27.93
C GLU A 119 -8.10 -4.13 27.61
N LEU A 120 -8.62 -3.38 26.64
CA LEU A 120 -7.97 -2.17 26.14
C LEU A 120 -8.51 -0.91 26.82
N ASP A 121 -7.63 0.07 27.03
CA ASP A 121 -8.03 1.45 27.27
C ASP A 121 -8.34 2.11 25.92
N GLU A 122 -9.63 2.33 25.64
CA GLU A 122 -10.11 2.87 24.36
C GLU A 122 -9.72 4.34 24.12
N THR A 123 -9.19 5.02 25.14
CA THR A 123 -8.70 6.40 25.02
C THR A 123 -7.28 6.49 24.48
N LEU A 124 -6.55 5.37 24.44
CA LEU A 124 -5.18 5.28 23.95
C LEU A 124 -5.11 4.76 22.50
N ASP A 125 -3.94 4.94 21.89
CA ASP A 125 -3.67 4.41 20.55
C ASP A 125 -3.40 2.90 20.62
N ASN A 126 -4.44 2.12 20.31
CA ASN A 126 -4.39 0.65 20.31
C ASN A 126 -4.00 0.07 18.95
N THR A 127 -3.04 0.69 18.25
CA THR A 127 -2.57 0.22 16.94
C THR A 127 -1.18 -0.40 16.99
N ILE A 128 -0.90 -1.32 16.05
CA ILE A 128 0.46 -1.68 15.64
C ILE A 128 0.60 -1.31 14.17
N LYS A 129 1.64 -0.56 13.83
CA LYS A 129 2.00 -0.26 12.45
C LYS A 129 3.17 -1.11 12.00
N ILE A 130 3.07 -1.72 10.83
CA ILE A 130 4.19 -2.33 10.10
C ILE A 130 4.53 -1.38 8.95
N ILE A 131 5.71 -0.79 8.98
CA ILE A 131 6.14 0.24 8.02
C ILE A 131 7.32 -0.31 7.23
N LEU A 132 7.17 -0.35 5.91
CA LEU A 132 8.24 -0.68 4.96
C LEU A 132 9.11 0.55 4.77
N GLU A 133 10.43 0.41 4.89
CA GLU A 133 11.35 1.56 4.89
C GLU A 133 12.10 1.69 3.57
N ASN A 134 12.80 0.64 3.15
CA ASN A 134 13.60 0.60 1.94
C ASN A 134 13.94 -0.84 1.56
N THR A 135 14.55 -1.03 0.39
CA THR A 135 15.11 -2.30 -0.04
C THR A 135 16.58 -2.13 -0.40
N ASN A 136 17.31 -3.24 -0.58
CA ASN A 136 18.68 -3.20 -1.10
C ASN A 136 18.77 -2.97 -2.63
N ASN A 137 17.65 -2.70 -3.30
CA ASN A 137 17.58 -2.45 -4.74
C ASN A 137 16.73 -1.19 -5.01
N ASP A 138 17.38 -0.11 -5.41
CA ASP A 138 16.73 1.18 -5.66
C ASP A 138 15.71 1.16 -6.83
N ASP A 139 15.76 0.13 -7.67
CA ASP A 139 14.78 -0.10 -8.73
C ASP A 139 13.46 -0.70 -8.20
N VAL A 140 13.43 -1.18 -6.95
CA VAL A 140 12.23 -1.72 -6.30
C VAL A 140 11.57 -0.65 -5.44
N ALA A 141 10.36 -0.26 -5.81
CA ALA A 141 9.59 0.72 -5.06
C ALA A 141 9.04 0.16 -3.74
N VAL A 142 8.82 1.05 -2.77
CA VAL A 142 8.15 0.74 -1.51
C VAL A 142 6.72 1.29 -1.54
N GLY A 143 5.75 0.42 -1.26
CA GLY A 143 4.33 0.67 -1.49
C GLY A 143 3.94 0.45 -2.95
N LEU A 144 2.65 0.64 -3.24
CA LEU A 144 2.12 0.63 -4.60
C LEU A 144 2.81 1.74 -5.42
N PRO A 145 3.13 1.49 -6.70
CA PRO A 145 3.71 2.49 -7.59
C PRO A 145 2.86 3.77 -7.64
N GLY A 146 3.55 4.91 -7.65
CA GLY A 146 2.95 6.25 -7.69
C GLY A 146 3.31 7.12 -6.48
N PRO A 147 2.97 8.42 -6.50
CA PRO A 147 3.44 9.38 -5.51
C PRO A 147 2.92 9.14 -4.09
N ALA A 148 1.77 8.48 -3.95
CA ALA A 148 1.14 8.24 -2.65
C ALA A 148 1.77 7.07 -1.89
N GLN A 149 2.46 6.15 -2.58
CA GLN A 149 3.09 4.97 -1.98
C GLN A 149 2.14 4.19 -1.04
N ASN A 150 0.87 4.06 -1.43
CA ASN A 150 -0.15 3.35 -0.66
C ASN A 150 0.35 1.94 -0.29
N GLN A 151 -0.05 1.39 0.86
CA GLN A 151 0.38 0.06 1.33
C GLN A 151 1.90 -0.09 1.62
N SER A 152 2.62 1.02 1.79
CA SER A 152 3.93 1.05 2.46
C SER A 152 3.81 0.93 3.99
N GLU A 153 2.65 1.30 4.54
CA GLU A 153 2.28 1.14 5.95
C GLU A 153 1.03 0.26 6.05
N PHE A 154 1.05 -0.68 6.99
CA PHE A 154 -0.08 -1.51 7.38
C PHE A 154 -0.44 -1.30 8.85
N ILE A 155 -1.69 -0.98 9.13
CA ILE A 155 -2.20 -0.62 10.44
C ILE A 155 -3.07 -1.76 10.98
N ILE A 156 -2.72 -2.29 12.14
CA ILE A 156 -3.53 -3.26 12.86
C ILE A 156 -4.10 -2.59 14.10
N LYS A 157 -5.41 -2.35 14.12
CA LYS A 157 -6.10 -1.79 15.27
C LYS A 157 -6.66 -2.91 16.15
N LYS A 158 -6.19 -3.00 17.39
CA LYS A 158 -6.79 -3.89 18.39
C LYS A 158 -8.02 -3.21 18.98
N VAL A 159 -9.14 -3.94 19.09
CA VAL A 159 -10.44 -3.40 19.54
C VAL A 159 -11.07 -4.31 20.59
N ASN A 160 -11.81 -3.74 21.54
CA ASN A 160 -12.68 -4.53 22.42
C ASN A 160 -13.83 -5.15 21.61
N PRO A 161 -14.29 -6.37 21.97
CA PRO A 161 -15.36 -7.07 21.28
C PRO A 161 -16.75 -6.42 21.44
#